data_AF-A0A6C8H311-F1
#
_entry.id   AF-A0A6C8H311-F1
#
_cell.length_a   1.000
_cell.length_b   1.000
_cell.length_c   1.000
_cell.angle_alpha   90.00
_cell.angle_beta   90.00
_cell.angle_gamma   90.00
#
_symmetry.space_group_name_H-M   'P 1'
#
loop_
_entity.id
_entity.type
_entity.pdbx_description
1 polymer ?
#
loop_
_entity_poly.entity_id
_entity_poly.type
_entity_poly.pdbx_seq_one_letter_code
_entity_poly.pdbx_strand_id
1 'polypeptide(L)'
;MGGVSDWPSLNYLSNITPQKSALNQGAWAALENRVRELAKQADVSVVHVVTGPLFERHIATLPEDATVEIPSGYWKVLFTGTAPVKK
;
A
#
# COMPACT_ATOMS: atom_id res chain seq x y z
N MET A 1 6.06 7.66 13.26
CA MET A 1 6.12 6.23 12.87
C MET A 1 6.97 5.53 13.90
N GLY A 2 6.36 4.91 14.91
CA GLY A 2 7.08 4.32 16.04
C GLY A 2 6.21 3.24 16.64
N GLY A 3 6.67 1.99 16.58
CA GLY A 3 5.89 0.83 17.01
C GLY A 3 6.37 -0.50 16.42
N VAL A 4 7.21 -0.47 15.38
CA VAL A 4 7.83 -1.66 14.77
C VAL A 4 9.35 -1.53 14.92
N SER A 5 10.01 -2.58 15.41
CA SER A 5 11.47 -2.61 15.67
C SER A 5 12.31 -2.49 14.40
N ASP A 6 11.78 -2.96 13.26
CA ASP A 6 12.39 -2.88 11.94
C ASP A 6 11.66 -1.87 11.04
N TRP A 7 11.41 -0.67 11.54
CA TRP A 7 10.83 0.39 10.70
C TRP A 7 11.69 0.81 9.49
N PRO A 8 13.05 0.70 9.48
CA PRO A 8 13.84 1.11 8.34
C PRO A 8 13.56 0.30 7.07
N SER A 9 13.16 -0.98 7.21
CA SER A 9 12.86 -1.86 6.07
C SER A 9 11.66 -1.39 5.24
N LEU A 10 10.82 -0.51 5.79
CA LEU A 10 9.75 0.15 5.04
C LEU A 10 10.27 1.02 3.88
N ASN A 11 11.53 1.44 3.93
CA ASN A 11 12.19 2.23 2.88
C ASN A 11 13.01 1.38 1.91
N TYR A 12 13.01 0.05 2.03
CA TYR A 12 13.68 -0.81 1.05
C TYR A 12 12.97 -0.73 -0.31
N LEU A 13 13.73 -0.82 -1.40
CA LEU A 13 13.16 -0.75 -2.75
C LEU A 13 12.25 -1.93 -3.08
N SER A 14 12.33 -3.04 -2.33
CA SER A 14 11.34 -4.12 -2.41
C SER A 14 9.93 -3.70 -1.97
N ASN A 15 9.81 -2.60 -1.21
CA ASN A 15 8.56 -2.01 -0.75
C ASN A 15 8.21 -0.70 -1.48
N ILE A 16 8.99 -0.31 -2.50
CA ILE A 16 8.79 0.93 -3.25
C ILE A 16 8.64 0.60 -4.73
N THR A 17 7.74 1.30 -5.40
CA THR A 17 7.61 1.25 -6.86
C THR A 17 7.61 2.68 -7.42
N PRO A 18 7.99 2.88 -8.69
CA PRO A 18 7.82 4.19 -9.34
C PRO A 18 6.33 4.54 -9.46
N GLN A 19 5.79 5.25 -8.46
CA GLN A 19 4.39 5.66 -8.41
C GLN A 19 4.24 7.11 -8.87
N LYS A 20 3.24 7.38 -9.71
CA LYS A 20 2.92 8.76 -10.14
C LYS A 20 2.66 9.65 -8.91
N SER A 21 3.35 10.79 -8.84
CA SER A 21 3.29 11.71 -7.70
C SER A 21 1.86 12.13 -7.33
N ALA A 22 1.03 12.44 -8.34
CA ALA A 22 -0.37 12.80 -8.15
C ALA A 22 -1.21 11.70 -7.48
N LEU A 23 -0.94 10.43 -7.80
CA LEU A 23 -1.61 9.30 -7.14
C LEU A 23 -1.10 9.15 -5.70
N ASN A 24 0.22 9.12 -5.53
CA ASN A 24 0.88 8.93 -4.22
C ASN A 24 0.44 9.99 -3.20
N GLN A 25 0.51 11.27 -3.58
CA GLN A 25 0.20 12.41 -2.70
C GLN A 25 -1.31 12.70 -2.61
N GLY A 26 -2.11 12.15 -3.52
CA GLY A 26 -3.55 12.38 -3.60
C GLY A 26 -4.35 11.23 -3.00
N ALA A 27 -5.11 10.53 -3.85
CA ALA A 27 -6.06 9.50 -3.44
C ALA A 27 -5.41 8.35 -2.64
N TRP A 28 -4.15 8.00 -2.95
CA TRP A 28 -3.45 6.94 -2.23
C TRP A 28 -3.13 7.34 -0.79
N ALA A 29 -2.53 8.52 -0.58
CA ALA A 29 -2.30 9.08 0.76
C ALA A 29 -3.60 9.25 1.56
N ALA A 30 -4.68 9.71 0.91
CA ALA A 30 -5.99 9.85 1.55
C ALA A 30 -6.54 8.49 2.02
N LEU A 31 -6.45 7.46 1.17
CA LEU A 31 -6.81 6.08 1.53
C LEU A 31 -5.96 5.61 2.72
N GLU A 32 -4.64 5.74 2.67
CA GLU A 32 -3.75 5.32 3.76
C GLU A 32 -4.03 6.03 5.08
N ASN A 33 -4.34 7.32 5.05
CA ASN A 33 -4.79 8.05 6.23
C ASN A 33 -6.07 7.45 6.77
N ARG A 34 -7.06 7.14 5.92
CA ARG A 34 -8.32 6.54 6.38
C ARG A 34 -8.12 5.14 6.97
N VAL A 35 -7.20 4.33 6.42
CA VAL A 35 -6.82 3.03 6.99
C VAL A 35 -6.16 3.20 8.36
N ARG A 36 -5.28 4.19 8.52
CA ARG A 36 -4.68 4.51 9.83
C ARG A 36 -5.73 4.93 10.85
N GLU A 37 -6.71 5.73 10.45
CA GLU A 37 -7.81 6.12 11.35
C GLU A 37 -8.74 4.94 11.67
N LEU A 38 -9.01 4.05 10.71
CA LEU A 38 -9.77 2.82 10.94
C LEU A 38 -9.10 1.95 12.03
N ALA A 39 -7.77 1.79 11.96
CA ALA A 39 -7.01 1.02 12.93
C ALA A 39 -6.99 1.62 14.35
N LYS A 40 -7.44 2.86 14.53
CA LYS A 40 -7.55 3.53 15.83
C LYS A 40 -8.95 3.46 16.44
N GLN A 41 -9.95 2.95 15.70
CA GLN A 41 -11.32 2.87 16.19
C GLN A 41 -11.43 1.84 17.32
N ALA A 42 -12.22 2.14 18.35
CA ALA A 42 -12.29 1.34 19.58
C ALA A 42 -12.84 -0.08 19.36
N ASP A 43 -13.66 -0.28 18.33
CA ASP A 43 -14.27 -1.54 17.93
C ASP A 43 -13.42 -2.33 16.91
N VAL A 44 -12.29 -1.79 16.46
CA VAL A 44 -11.37 -2.44 15.51
C VAL A 44 -10.13 -2.94 16.24
N SER A 45 -10.04 -4.26 16.44
CA SER A 45 -8.89 -4.87 17.10
C SER A 45 -7.64 -4.95 16.23
N VAL A 46 -7.81 -5.14 14.92
CA VAL A 46 -6.72 -5.26 13.95
C VAL A 46 -7.23 -4.93 12.54
N VAL A 47 -6.34 -4.35 11.72
CA VAL A 47 -6.54 -4.15 10.28
C VAL A 47 -5.46 -4.91 9.53
N HIS A 48 -5.87 -5.88 8.71
CA HIS A 48 -5.02 -6.60 7.78
C HIS A 48 -5.07 -5.92 6.41
N VAL A 49 -3.91 -5.68 5.81
CA VAL A 49 -3.80 -5.02 4.51
C VAL A 49 -2.90 -5.84 3.61
N VAL A 50 -3.39 -6.15 2.41
CA VAL A 50 -2.58 -6.65 1.30
C VAL A 50 -2.65 -5.65 0.17
N THR A 51 -1.52 -5.30 -0.42
CA THR A 51 -1.44 -4.25 -1.44
C THR A 51 -0.42 -4.64 -2.50
N GLY A 52 -0.59 -4.14 -3.72
CA GLY A 52 0.37 -4.40 -4.77
C GLY A 52 0.13 -3.59 -6.04
N PRO A 53 1.08 -3.70 -6.99
CA PRO A 53 0.96 -3.12 -8.33
C PRO A 53 0.06 -3.97 -9.24
N LEU A 54 -0.41 -3.36 -10.32
CA LEU A 54 -1.03 -4.00 -11.49
C LEU A 54 -0.20 -3.71 -12.74
N PHE A 55 0.04 -4.73 -13.56
CA PHE A 55 0.72 -4.66 -14.86
C PHE A 55 -0.23 -5.11 -15.98
N GLU A 56 -1.35 -4.39 -16.14
CA GLU A 56 -2.40 -4.74 -17.10
C GLU A 56 -2.09 -4.24 -18.52
N ARG A 57 -1.23 -3.22 -18.62
CA ARG A 57 -0.72 -2.68 -19.88
C ARG A 57 0.65 -2.07 -19.66
N HIS A 58 1.47 -2.08 -20.71
CA HIS A 58 2.73 -1.36 -20.70
C HIS A 58 2.46 0.16 -20.67
N ILE A 59 3.08 0.87 -19.73
CA ILE A 59 3.00 2.34 -19.67
C ILE A 59 4.37 3.01 -19.85
N ALA A 60 5.43 2.45 -19.28
CA ALA A 60 6.81 2.87 -19.37
C ALA A 60 7.70 1.94 -18.52
N THR A 61 9.00 2.03 -18.71
CA THR A 61 10.04 1.52 -17.79
C THR A 61 10.76 2.68 -17.11
N LEU A 62 11.49 2.40 -16.03
CA LEU A 62 12.31 3.41 -15.37
C LEU A 62 13.43 3.88 -16.34
N PRO A 63 13.67 5.19 -16.52
CA PRO A 63 14.66 5.68 -17.47
C PRO A 63 16.09 5.19 -17.20
N GLU A 64 16.44 5.04 -15.92
CA GLU A 64 17.78 4.63 -15.47
C GLU A 64 17.93 3.10 -15.37
N ASP A 65 16.83 2.35 -15.44
CA ASP A 65 16.84 0.88 -15.39
C ASP A 65 15.63 0.30 -16.13
N ALA A 66 15.86 -0.13 -17.37
CA ALA A 66 14.83 -0.70 -18.22
C ALA A 66 14.28 -2.05 -17.73
N THR A 67 14.92 -2.69 -16.73
CA THR A 67 14.40 -3.92 -16.11
C THR A 67 13.26 -3.64 -15.13
N VAL A 68 13.07 -2.38 -14.72
CA VAL A 68 12.01 -1.94 -13.81
C VAL A 68 10.82 -1.42 -14.61
N GLU A 69 9.77 -2.22 -14.72
CA GLU A 69 8.50 -1.79 -15.32
C GLU A 69 7.68 -0.91 -14.36
N ILE A 70 7.11 0.18 -14.87
CA ILE A 70 6.27 1.08 -14.08
C ILE A 70 4.85 0.50 -13.98
N PRO A 71 4.28 0.34 -12.78
CA PRO A 71 2.93 -0.20 -12.61
C PRO A 71 1.84 0.64 -13.31
N SER A 72 0.95 -0.04 -14.03
CA SER A 72 -0.21 0.56 -14.68
C SER A 72 -1.35 0.94 -13.72
N GLY A 73 -1.31 0.40 -12.50
CA GLY A 73 -2.29 0.62 -11.44
C GLY A 73 -1.83 0.02 -10.10
N TYR A 74 -2.63 0.23 -9.06
CA TYR A 74 -2.39 -0.28 -7.70
C TYR A 74 -3.70 -0.76 -7.09
N TRP A 75 -3.61 -1.77 -6.24
CA TRP A 75 -4.75 -2.31 -5.50
C TRP A 75 -4.43 -2.44 -4.03
N LYS A 76 -5.49 -2.44 -3.20
CA LYS A 76 -5.41 -2.68 -1.77
C LYS A 76 -6.65 -3.44 -1.31
N VAL A 77 -6.44 -4.54 -0.60
CA VAL A 77 -7.50 -5.36 0.04
C VAL A 77 -7.35 -5.23 1.55
N LEU A 78 -8.48 -5.00 2.24
CA LEU A 78 -8.52 -4.77 3.67
C LEU A 78 -9.45 -5.77 4.35
N PHE A 79 -9.08 -6.19 5.56
CA PHE A 79 -9.91 -7.00 6.44
C PHE A 79 -9.74 -6.51 7.89
N THR A 80 -10.84 -6.45 8.64
CA THR A 80 -10.85 -6.04 10.06
C THR A 80 -11.26 -7.21 10.95
N GLY A 81 -10.56 -7.37 12.08
CA GLY A 81 -10.80 -8.47 13.03
C GLY A 81 -9.90 -9.68 12.79
N THR A 82 -10.15 -10.77 13.51
CA THR A 82 -9.24 -11.93 13.56
C THR A 82 -9.75 -13.16 12.81
N ALA A 83 -11.03 -13.19 12.45
CA ALA A 83 -11.66 -14.26 11.68
C ALA A 83 -12.88 -13.75 10.92
N PRO A 84 -13.26 -14.39 9.80
CA PRO A 84 -14.52 -14.08 9.13
C PRO A 84 -15.68 -14.23 10.10
N VAL A 85 -16.60 -13.27 10.11
CA VAL A 85 -17.81 -13.36 10.91
C VAL A 85 -18.63 -14.53 10.36
N LYS A 86 -18.90 -15.54 11.18
CA LYS A 86 -19.87 -16.58 10.84
C LYS A 86 -21.25 -15.91 10.80
N LYS A 87 -21.90 -15.96 9.64
CA LYS A 87 -23.32 -15.63 9.51
C LYS A 87 -24.17 -16.72 10.15
#